data_AF-A0A9X9A0Y4-F1
#
_entry.id   AF-A0A9X9A0Y4-F1
#
_cell.length_a   1.000
_cell.length_b   1.000
_cell.length_c   1.000
_cell.angle_alpha   90.00
_cell.angle_beta   90.00
_cell.angle_gamma   90.00
#
_symmetry.space_group_name_H-M   'P 1'
#
loop_
_entity.id
_entity.type
_entity.pdbx_description
1 polymer ?
#
loop_
_entity_poly.entity_id
_entity_poly.type
_entity_poly.pdbx_seq_one_letter_code
_entity_poly.pdbx_strand_id
1 'polypeptide(L)'
;MPNWFRKTLVALITVFTFGLVTPPSILLDNAKAADKHTSTAGQQSLESTSYTYEETNDRLTTDTFITYAMQEAEKQSMQKFGTKIGPLIEDEFKDVILPKIEEAIAELASDVPEDSLQS
;
A
#
# COMPACT_ATOMS: atom_id res chain seq x y z
N MET A 1 17.84 -34.91 31.26
CA MET A 1 16.49 -34.90 30.64
C MET A 1 16.62 -35.56 29.28
N PRO A 2 15.89 -36.65 28.98
CA PRO A 2 15.92 -37.25 27.65
C PRO A 2 15.46 -36.22 26.61
N ASN A 3 16.30 -35.94 25.62
CA ASN A 3 16.06 -34.91 24.59
C ASN A 3 14.83 -35.20 23.71
N TRP A 4 14.28 -36.42 23.82
CA TRP A 4 13.07 -36.83 23.13
C TRP A 4 11.80 -36.18 23.69
N PHE A 5 11.76 -35.87 24.99
CA PHE A 5 10.60 -35.24 25.63
C PHE A 5 10.34 -33.80 25.13
N ARG A 6 11.42 -33.08 24.76
CA ARG A 6 11.30 -31.74 24.16
C ARG A 6 10.67 -31.80 22.78
N LYS A 7 11.01 -32.82 21.99
CA LYS A 7 10.48 -33.00 20.62
C LYS A 7 8.99 -33.35 20.64
N THR A 8 8.55 -34.19 21.57
CA THR A 8 7.13 -34.56 21.71
C THR A 8 6.28 -33.39 22.19
N LEU A 9 6.79 -32.57 23.12
CA LEU A 9 6.08 -31.39 23.61
C LEU A 9 5.88 -30.35 22.50
N VAL A 10 6.93 -30.07 21.71
CA VAL A 10 6.82 -29.13 20.58
C VAL A 10 5.84 -29.65 19.53
N ALA A 11 5.86 -30.94 19.20
CA ALA A 11 4.91 -31.52 18.25
C ALA A 11 3.45 -31.38 18.74
N LEU A 12 3.19 -31.56 20.04
CA LEU A 12 1.85 -31.43 20.62
C LEU A 12 1.36 -29.98 20.62
N ILE A 13 2.21 -29.02 21.00
CA ILE A 13 1.90 -27.59 20.92
C ILE A 13 1.60 -27.19 19.48
N THR A 14 2.39 -27.65 18.51
CA THR A 14 2.19 -27.39 17.07
C THR A 14 0.84 -27.91 16.58
N VAL A 15 0.47 -29.17 16.86
CA VAL A 15 -0.84 -29.71 16.46
C VAL A 15 -1.99 -28.97 17.14
N PHE A 16 -1.82 -28.57 18.40
CA PHE A 16 -2.83 -27.80 19.13
C PHE A 16 -2.97 -26.40 18.55
N THR A 17 -1.87 -25.69 18.31
CA THR A 17 -1.87 -24.32 17.77
C THR A 17 -2.32 -24.30 16.31
N PHE A 18 -1.84 -25.20 15.44
CA PHE A 18 -2.32 -25.27 14.05
C PHE A 18 -3.72 -25.88 13.93
N GLY A 19 -4.13 -26.74 14.87
CA GLY A 19 -5.48 -27.31 14.91
C GLY A 19 -6.55 -26.36 15.47
N LEU A 20 -6.16 -25.40 16.33
CA LEU A 20 -7.07 -24.39 16.91
C LEU A 20 -7.02 -23.04 16.20
N VAL A 21 -5.93 -22.69 15.51
CA VAL A 21 -5.87 -21.47 14.71
C VAL A 21 -6.56 -21.75 13.38
N THR A 22 -7.88 -21.62 13.39
CA THR A 22 -8.67 -21.51 12.16
C THR A 22 -8.12 -20.34 11.34
N PRO A 23 -7.70 -20.55 10.08
CA PRO A 23 -7.24 -19.44 9.24
C PRO A 23 -8.33 -18.37 9.20
N PRO A 24 -7.94 -17.09 9.25
CA PRO A 24 -8.92 -16.01 9.33
C PRO A 24 -9.86 -16.12 8.13
N SER A 25 -11.17 -16.00 8.37
CA SER A 25 -12.22 -16.25 7.38
C SER A 25 -12.09 -15.42 6.11
N ILE A 26 -11.34 -14.31 6.15
CA ILE A 26 -10.90 -13.53 4.98
C ILE A 26 -10.20 -14.36 3.89
N LEU A 27 -9.46 -15.43 4.24
CA LEU A 27 -8.86 -16.31 3.24
C LEU A 27 -9.87 -17.32 2.65
N LEU A 28 -10.84 -17.75 3.46
CA LEU A 28 -11.92 -18.67 3.04
C LEU A 28 -13.00 -17.96 2.23
N ASP A 29 -13.28 -16.69 2.51
CA ASP A 29 -14.20 -15.86 1.74
C ASP A 29 -13.65 -15.61 0.33
N ASN A 30 -12.34 -15.43 0.15
CA ASN A 30 -11.76 -15.28 -1.18
C ASN A 30 -11.87 -16.56 -2.03
N ALA A 31 -11.85 -17.74 -1.39
CA ALA A 31 -12.05 -19.02 -2.05
C ALA A 31 -13.53 -19.33 -2.36
N LYS A 32 -14.48 -18.72 -1.64
CA LYS A 32 -15.93 -18.87 -1.86
C LYS A 32 -16.55 -17.75 -2.70
N ALA A 33 -15.89 -16.58 -2.78
CA ALA A 33 -16.35 -15.42 -3.53
C ALA A 33 -16.23 -15.57 -5.05
N ALA A 34 -15.56 -16.62 -5.55
CA ALA A 34 -15.59 -16.97 -6.96
C ALA A 34 -16.99 -17.43 -7.44
N ASP A 35 -17.91 -17.78 -6.54
CA ASP A 35 -19.19 -18.43 -6.91
C ASP A 35 -20.48 -17.72 -6.49
N LYS A 36 -20.46 -16.54 -5.85
CA LYS A 36 -21.74 -15.89 -5.51
C LYS A 36 -21.72 -14.37 -5.44
N HIS A 37 -22.35 -13.77 -6.45
CA HIS A 37 -22.92 -12.43 -6.41
C HIS A 37 -23.82 -12.23 -5.18
N THR A 38 -23.82 -10.99 -4.67
CA THR A 38 -24.92 -10.27 -3.96
C THR A 38 -24.64 -9.89 -2.50
N SER A 39 -24.27 -8.61 -2.37
CA SER A 39 -24.78 -7.60 -1.42
C SER A 39 -24.45 -7.64 0.07
N THR A 40 -23.73 -6.56 0.44
CA THR A 40 -23.96 -5.66 1.59
C THR A 40 -23.95 -6.23 3.00
N ALA A 41 -22.85 -6.02 3.71
CA ALA A 41 -22.80 -5.09 4.86
C ALA A 41 -21.40 -5.12 5.51
N GLY A 42 -20.82 -3.94 5.73
CA GLY A 42 -19.84 -3.72 6.79
C GLY A 42 -18.46 -4.34 6.58
N GLN A 43 -17.80 -4.03 5.47
CA GLN A 43 -16.37 -4.27 5.36
C GLN A 43 -15.71 -2.91 5.13
N GLN A 44 -14.94 -2.47 6.13
CA GLN A 44 -13.89 -1.48 5.90
C GLN A 44 -12.97 -2.09 4.85
N SER A 45 -13.30 -1.80 3.60
CA SER A 45 -12.49 -2.09 2.45
C SER A 45 -11.16 -1.42 2.72
N LEU A 46 -10.14 -2.19 3.11
CA LEU A 46 -8.80 -1.86 2.67
C LEU A 46 -8.87 -2.02 1.16
N GLU A 47 -9.39 -0.97 0.52
CA GLU A 47 -9.39 -0.82 -0.91
C GLU A 47 -7.93 -0.99 -1.29
N SER A 48 -7.61 -2.16 -1.84
CA SER A 48 -6.39 -2.34 -2.56
C SER A 48 -6.58 -1.45 -3.77
N THR A 49 -6.26 -0.16 -3.63
CA THR A 49 -6.26 0.80 -4.70
C THR A 49 -5.29 0.25 -5.72
N SER A 50 -5.82 -0.47 -6.71
CA SER A 50 -5.07 -0.86 -7.89
C SER A 50 -4.74 0.45 -8.58
N TYR A 51 -3.52 0.92 -8.39
CA TYR A 51 -2.94 2.00 -9.16
C TYR A 51 -2.92 1.55 -10.62
N THR A 52 -3.93 1.97 -11.40
CA THR A 52 -3.88 1.84 -12.85
C THR A 52 -2.90 2.89 -13.33
N TYR A 53 -1.68 2.45 -13.64
CA TYR A 53 -0.69 3.28 -14.30
C TYR A 53 -1.11 3.40 -15.77
N GLU A 54 -1.60 4.58 -16.16
CA GLU A 54 -1.78 4.92 -17.58
C GLU A 54 -0.36 5.12 -18.16
N GLU A 55 0.18 4.08 -18.79
CA GLU A 55 1.50 4.10 -19.44
C GLU A 55 1.42 5.02 -20.66
N THR A 56 1.66 6.31 -20.42
CA THR A 56 1.73 7.31 -21.49
C THR A 56 3.11 7.17 -22.13
N ASN A 57 3.14 6.82 -23.43
CA ASN A 57 4.34 6.58 -24.24
C ASN A 57 5.20 7.85 -24.50
N ASP A 58 5.12 8.84 -23.61
CA ASP A 58 5.98 10.01 -23.66
C ASP A 58 7.37 9.64 -23.14
N ARG A 59 8.41 10.15 -23.80
CA ARG A 59 9.79 9.97 -23.35
C ARG A 59 9.88 10.49 -21.91
N LEU A 60 10.08 9.56 -20.96
CA LEU A 60 10.26 9.88 -19.55
C LEU A 60 11.53 10.71 -19.41
N THR A 61 11.37 12.03 -19.29
CA THR A 61 12.40 12.97 -18.88
C THR A 61 12.24 13.25 -17.39
N THR A 62 13.32 13.65 -16.72
CA THR A 62 13.26 14.11 -15.33
C THR A 62 12.14 15.13 -15.07
N ASP A 63 11.94 16.13 -15.94
CA ASP A 63 10.85 17.11 -15.76
C ASP A 63 9.44 16.47 -15.78
N THR A 64 9.22 15.51 -16.68
CA THR A 64 7.94 14.79 -16.76
C THR A 64 7.71 13.91 -15.54
N PHE A 65 8.77 13.28 -15.02
CA PHE A 65 8.73 12.49 -13.79
C PHE A 65 8.41 13.37 -12.57
N ILE A 66 9.10 14.51 -12.41
CA ILE A 66 8.86 15.43 -11.30
C ILE A 66 7.41 15.92 -11.32
N THR A 67 6.91 16.30 -12.49
CA THR A 67 5.51 16.74 -12.66
C THR A 67 4.51 15.66 -12.26
N TYR A 68 4.72 14.43 -12.74
CA TYR A 68 3.89 13.28 -12.38
C TYR A 68 3.93 12.98 -10.88
N ALA A 69 5.14 12.91 -10.31
CA ALA A 69 5.36 12.60 -8.90
C ALA A 69 4.72 13.65 -7.99
N MET A 70 4.78 14.94 -8.37
CA MET A 70 4.13 16.02 -7.62
C MET A 70 2.60 15.91 -7.63
N GLN A 71 2.00 15.66 -8.80
CA GLN A 71 0.55 15.47 -8.91
C GLN A 71 0.07 14.28 -8.07
N GLU A 72 0.80 13.18 -8.13
CA GLU A 72 0.46 11.98 -7.38
C GLU A 72 0.69 12.15 -5.88
N ALA A 73 1.74 12.88 -5.47
CA ALA A 73 2.00 13.22 -4.08
C ALA A 73 0.87 14.07 -3.47
N GLU A 74 0.39 15.08 -4.18
CA GLU A 74 -0.75 15.90 -3.71
C GLU A 74 -2.01 15.04 -3.59
N LYS A 75 -2.36 14.30 -4.64
CA LYS A 75 -3.54 13.44 -4.68
C LYS A 75 -3.55 12.40 -3.57
N GLN A 76 -2.44 11.67 -3.39
CA GLN A 76 -2.34 10.66 -2.35
C GLN A 76 -2.38 11.27 -0.94
N SER A 77 -1.76 12.43 -0.74
CA SER A 77 -1.79 13.13 0.55
C SER A 77 -3.22 13.50 0.92
N MET A 78 -3.96 14.12 -0.01
CA MET A 78 -5.37 14.47 0.21
C MET A 78 -6.25 13.24 0.45
N GLN A 79 -6.05 12.17 -0.32
CA GLN A 79 -6.76 10.91 -0.12
C GLN A 79 -6.51 10.33 1.28
N LYS A 80 -5.25 10.35 1.75
CA LYS A 80 -4.85 9.83 3.07
C LYS A 80 -5.35 10.70 4.22
N PHE A 81 -5.45 12.02 4.03
CA PHE A 81 -6.04 12.91 5.04
C PHE A 81 -7.55 12.70 5.18
N GLY A 82 -8.22 12.33 4.08
CA GLY A 82 -9.63 12.03 4.08
C GLY A 82 -10.50 13.20 4.52
N THR A 83 -11.77 12.93 4.81
CA THR A 83 -12.80 13.97 5.01
C THR A 83 -12.70 14.71 6.34
N LYS A 84 -11.90 14.20 7.29
CA LYS A 84 -11.77 14.79 8.64
C LYS A 84 -10.54 15.65 8.78
N ILE A 85 -9.40 15.24 8.22
CA ILE A 85 -8.13 15.94 8.38
C ILE A 85 -7.93 16.90 7.21
N GLY A 86 -8.26 16.48 5.98
CA GLY A 86 -8.02 17.24 4.76
C GLY A 86 -8.46 18.71 4.85
N PRO A 87 -9.74 19.01 5.14
CA PRO A 87 -10.23 20.39 5.21
C PRO A 87 -9.57 21.27 6.28
N LEU A 88 -8.91 20.68 7.28
CA LEU A 88 -8.27 21.42 8.37
C LEU A 88 -6.81 21.78 8.07
N ILE A 89 -6.14 20.99 7.22
CA ILE A 89 -4.70 21.12 6.97
C ILE A 89 -4.36 21.33 5.50
N GLU A 90 -5.34 21.40 4.61
CA GLU A 90 -5.12 21.50 3.15
C GLU A 90 -4.22 22.68 2.80
N ASP A 91 -4.52 23.87 3.31
CA ASP A 91 -3.76 25.09 3.02
C ASP A 91 -2.34 24.99 3.59
N GLU A 92 -2.19 24.59 4.86
CA GLU A 92 -0.88 24.45 5.50
C GLU A 92 -0.03 23.35 4.84
N PHE A 93 -0.66 22.27 4.38
CA PHE A 93 0.01 21.24 3.60
C PHE A 93 0.53 21.80 2.27
N LYS A 94 -0.32 22.53 1.51
CA LYS A 94 0.05 23.11 0.21
C LYS A 94 1.14 24.17 0.33
N ASP A 95 1.11 24.98 1.39
CA ASP A 95 2.04 26.10 1.56
C ASP A 95 3.37 25.68 2.21
N VAL A 96 3.37 24.65 3.06
CA VAL A 96 4.55 24.30 3.89
C VAL A 96 5.15 22.94 3.56
N ILE A 97 4.31 21.94 3.25
CA ILE A 97 4.75 20.55 3.10
C ILE A 97 4.97 20.19 1.63
N LEU A 98 4.04 20.55 0.75
CA LEU A 98 4.12 20.23 -0.67
C LEU A 98 5.39 20.79 -1.35
N PRO A 99 5.88 22.01 -1.05
CA PRO A 99 7.14 22.50 -1.62
C PRO A 99 8.37 21.72 -1.14
N LYS A 100 8.33 21.14 0.08
CA LYS A 100 9.42 20.30 0.59
C LYS A 100 9.44 18.93 -0.06
N ILE A 101 8.26 18.42 -0.42
CA ILE A 101 8.15 17.20 -1.21
C ILE A 101 8.75 17.43 -2.60
N GLU A 102 8.46 18.58 -3.22
CA GLU A 102 9.06 18.98 -4.50
C GLU A 102 10.59 19.02 -4.44
N GLU A 103 11.14 19.68 -3.42
CA GLU A 103 12.59 19.77 -3.20
C GLU A 103 13.22 18.37 -3.07
N ALA A 104 12.62 17.48 -2.27
CA ALA A 104 13.11 16.12 -2.08
C ALA A 104 13.03 15.27 -3.36
N ILE A 105 11.96 15.43 -4.15
CA ILE A 105 11.81 14.75 -5.44
C ILE A 105 12.84 15.27 -6.44
N ALA A 106 13.07 16.58 -6.49
CA ALA A 106 14.05 17.19 -7.38
C ALA A 106 15.48 16.77 -7.02
N GLU A 107 15.81 16.71 -5.72
CA GLU A 107 17.10 16.18 -5.24
C GLU A 107 17.29 14.73 -5.67
N LEU A 108 16.30 13.88 -5.43
CA LEU A 108 16.37 12.46 -5.83
C LEU A 108 16.49 12.30 -7.35
N ALA A 109 15.73 13.05 -8.12
CA ALA A 109 15.77 12.98 -9.58
C ALA A 109 17.14 13.40 -10.14
N SER A 110 17.85 14.31 -9.46
CA SER A 110 19.20 14.72 -9.86
C SER A 110 20.26 13.61 -9.69
N ASP A 111 20.03 12.69 -8.74
CA ASP A 111 20.91 11.55 -8.46
C ASP A 111 20.61 10.32 -9.34
N VAL A 112 19.47 10.32 -10.05
CA VAL A 112 18.98 9.18 -10.83
C VAL A 112 19.34 9.37 -12.31
N PRO A 113 20.08 8.44 -12.94
CA PRO A 113 20.35 8.53 -14.38
C PRO A 113 19.06 8.33 -15.18
N GLU A 114 18.84 9.17 -16.21
CA GLU A 114 17.64 9.13 -17.08
C GLU A 114 17.34 7.73 -17.65
N ASP A 115 18.37 6.92 -17.92
CA ASP A 115 18.23 5.54 -18.44
C ASP A 115 17.49 4.60 -17.47
N SER A 116 17.52 4.89 -16.17
CA SER A 116 16.83 4.08 -15.15
C SER A 116 15.36 4.44 -14.99
N LEU A 117 14.92 5.58 -15.53
CA LEU A 117 13.52 5.99 -15.55
C LEU A 117 12.72 5.27 -16.67
N GLN A 118 13.41 4.60 -17.60
CA GLN A 118 12.81 3.97 -18.78
C GLN A 118 12.60 2.45 -18.68
N SER A 119 12.96 1.82 -17.55
CA SER A 119 12.88 0.35 -17.37
C SER A 119 11.54 -0.14 -16.81
#